data_AF-A0A9D5NHE6-F1
#
_entry.id   AF-A0A9D5NHE6-F1
#
_cell.length_a   1.000
_cell.length_b   1.000
_cell.length_c   1.000
_cell.angle_alpha   90.00
_cell.angle_beta   90.00
_cell.angle_gamma   90.00
#
_symmetry.space_group_name_H-M   'P 1'
#
loop_
_entity.id
_entity.type
_entity.pdbx_description
1 polymer ?
#
loop_
_entity_poly.entity_id
_entity_poly.type
_entity_poly.pdbx_seq_one_letter_code
_entity_poly.pdbx_strand_id
1 'polypeptide(L)'
;MKNLIYAMSQKDLENIVKPLTDVLGILVPVLLGVVGSVGAIWVIFLGVKFAKAEEPQDHEKAKNNLKNAIIGFVLIFVLLVALQIALTIFTNWYKTYDVNTL
;
A
#
# COMPACT_ATOMS: atom_id res chain seq x y z
N MET A 1 -29.66 -2.00 31.00
CA MET A 1 -29.91 -2.65 29.69
C MET A 1 -29.17 -1.99 28.53
N LYS A 2 -29.13 -0.65 28.39
CA LYS A 2 -28.37 0.02 27.32
C LYS A 2 -26.89 -0.42 27.23
N ASN A 3 -26.20 -0.54 28.37
CA ASN A 3 -24.77 -0.93 28.41
C ASN A 3 -24.50 -2.35 27.89
N LEU A 4 -25.48 -3.25 28.00
CA LEU A 4 -25.40 -4.62 27.47
C LEU A 4 -25.58 -4.65 25.95
N ILE A 5 -26.41 -3.76 25.40
CA ILE A 5 -26.61 -3.61 23.94
C ILE A 5 -25.36 -2.97 23.31
N TYR A 6 -24.76 -1.98 23.96
CA TYR A 6 -23.50 -1.39 23.50
C TYR A 6 -22.34 -2.41 23.55
N ALA A 7 -22.21 -3.20 24.62
CA ALA A 7 -21.18 -4.23 24.72
C ALA A 7 -21.33 -5.35 23.67
N MET A 8 -22.56 -5.76 23.33
CA MET A 8 -22.81 -6.68 22.22
C MET A 8 -22.40 -6.07 20.86
N SER A 9 -22.78 -4.81 20.60
CA SER A 9 -22.41 -4.11 19.37
C SER A 9 -20.89 -3.99 19.19
N GLN A 10 -20.15 -3.68 20.26
CA GLN A 10 -18.68 -3.61 20.19
C GLN A 10 -18.03 -4.95 19.89
N LYS A 11 -18.50 -6.02 20.53
CA LYS A 11 -18.00 -7.38 20.31
C LYS A 11 -18.26 -7.84 18.87
N ASP A 12 -19.42 -7.49 18.31
CA ASP A 12 -19.75 -7.81 16.93
C ASP A 12 -18.86 -7.02 15.94
N LEU A 13 -18.58 -5.75 16.21
CA LEU A 13 -17.67 -4.96 15.38
C LEU A 13 -16.21 -5.44 15.50
N GLU A 14 -15.74 -5.80 16.69
CA GLU A 14 -14.39 -6.35 16.89
C GLU A 14 -14.21 -7.66 16.11
N ASN A 15 -15.20 -8.54 16.15
CA ASN A 15 -15.19 -9.80 15.40
C ASN A 15 -15.13 -9.60 13.87
N ILE A 16 -15.59 -8.46 13.37
CA ILE A 16 -15.54 -8.11 11.94
C ILE A 16 -14.22 -7.40 11.59
N VAL A 17 -13.74 -6.49 12.45
CA VAL A 17 -12.56 -5.66 12.18
C VAL A 17 -11.25 -6.42 12.39
N LYS A 18 -11.17 -7.27 13.41
CA LYS A 18 -9.95 -8.03 13.74
C LYS A 18 -9.42 -8.91 12.59
N PRO A 19 -10.23 -9.76 11.92
CA PRO A 19 -9.72 -10.55 10.80
C PRO A 19 -9.27 -9.65 9.63
N LEU A 20 -9.92 -8.50 9.42
CA LEU A 20 -9.51 -7.55 8.39
C LEU A 20 -8.14 -6.93 8.69
N THR A 21 -7.90 -6.53 9.95
CA THR A 21 -6.62 -5.93 10.34
C THR A 21 -5.47 -6.93 10.35
N ASP A 22 -5.73 -8.20 10.71
CA ASP A 22 -4.72 -9.25 10.71
C ASP A 22 -4.27 -9.60 9.28
N VAL A 23 -5.23 -9.71 8.35
CA VAL A 23 -4.92 -9.96 6.92
C VAL A 23 -4.16 -8.77 6.33
N LEU A 24 -4.62 -7.54 6.57
CA LEU A 24 -3.95 -6.35 6.03
C LEU A 24 -2.57 -6.12 6.65
N GLY A 25 -2.38 -6.44 7.93
CA GLY A 25 -1.11 -6.32 8.64
C GLY A 25 -0.01 -7.23 8.07
N ILE A 26 -0.38 -8.36 7.46
CA ILE A 26 0.56 -9.26 6.79
C ILE A 26 0.64 -8.95 5.29
N LEU A 27 -0.51 -8.71 4.64
CA LEU A 27 -0.59 -8.54 3.20
C LEU A 27 0.14 -7.28 2.73
N VAL A 28 -0.06 -6.15 3.40
CA VAL A 28 0.52 -4.86 2.99
C VAL A 28 2.05 -4.87 2.97
N PRO A 29 2.79 -5.29 4.02
CA PRO A 29 4.25 -5.35 3.98
C PRO A 29 4.78 -6.37 2.97
N VAL A 30 4.09 -7.51 2.79
CA VAL A 30 4.44 -8.48 1.74
C VAL A 30 4.28 -7.85 0.35
N LEU A 31 3.16 -7.17 0.10
CA LEU A 31 2.91 -6.47 -1.17
C LEU A 31 3.96 -5.40 -1.43
N LEU A 32 4.32 -4.60 -0.43
CA LEU A 32 5.35 -3.58 -0.54
C LEU A 32 6.72 -4.19 -0.85
N GLY A 33 7.07 -5.31 -0.23
CA GLY A 33 8.31 -6.04 -0.53
C GLY A 33 8.36 -6.56 -1.96
N VAL A 34 7.25 -7.14 -2.45
CA VAL A 34 7.13 -7.65 -3.82
C VAL A 34 7.15 -6.52 -4.84
N VAL A 35 6.33 -5.48 -4.65
CA VAL A 35 6.27 -4.33 -5.56
C VAL A 35 7.60 -3.61 -5.59
N GLY A 36 8.25 -3.42 -4.43
CA GLY A 36 9.58 -2.81 -4.34
C GLY A 36 10.65 -3.58 -5.11
N SER A 37 10.68 -4.90 -4.94
CA SER A 37 11.66 -5.76 -5.62
C SER A 37 11.40 -5.89 -7.13
N VAL A 38 10.17 -6.20 -7.54
CA VAL A 38 9.79 -6.32 -8.95
C VAL A 38 9.94 -4.96 -9.67
N GLY A 39 9.50 -3.88 -9.03
CA GLY A 39 9.61 -2.54 -9.58
C GLY A 39 11.06 -2.11 -9.78
N ALA A 40 11.94 -2.39 -8.81
CA ALA A 40 13.37 -2.12 -8.95
C ALA A 40 14.00 -2.89 -10.12
N ILE A 41 13.70 -4.19 -10.23
CA ILE A 41 14.20 -5.03 -11.34
C ILE A 41 13.74 -4.47 -12.70
N TRP A 42 12.46 -4.09 -12.80
CA TRP A 42 11.89 -3.57 -14.05
C TRP A 42 12.50 -2.22 -14.45
N VAL A 43 12.74 -1.33 -13.49
CA VAL A 43 13.40 -0.03 -13.73
C VAL A 43 14.83 -0.22 -14.22
N ILE A 44 15.59 -1.18 -13.65
CA ILE A 44 16.95 -1.50 -14.11
C ILE A 44 16.92 -2.02 -15.55
N PHE A 45 15.99 -2.92 -15.87
CA PHE A 45 15.88 -3.49 -17.22
C PHE A 45 15.58 -2.41 -18.28
N LEU A 46 14.65 -1.50 -17.99
CA LEU A 46 14.37 -0.35 -18.84
C LEU A 46 15.53 0.63 -18.93
N GLY A 47 16.26 0.84 -17.83
CA GLY A 47 17.46 1.69 -17.80
C GLY A 47 18.58 1.15 -18.70
N VAL A 48 18.82 -0.17 -18.67
CA VAL A 48 19.78 -0.83 -19.58
C VAL A 48 19.33 -0.70 -21.03
N LYS A 49 18.03 -0.85 -21.31
CA LYS A 49 17.47 -0.68 -22.67
C LYS A 49 17.63 0.76 -23.18
N PHE A 50 17.47 1.75 -22.29
CA PHE A 50 17.72 3.16 -22.60
C PHE A 50 19.21 3.42 -22.87
N ALA A 51 20.11 2.88 -22.05
CA ALA A 51 21.56 3.08 -22.20
C ALA A 51 22.13 2.47 -23.50
N LYS A 52 21.49 1.43 -24.06
CA LYS A 52 21.91 0.76 -25.31
C LYS A 52 21.20 1.29 -26.57
N ALA A 53 20.32 2.29 -26.46
CA ALA A 53 19.60 2.81 -27.61
C ALA A 53 20.48 3.82 -28.39
N GLU A 54 21.04 3.40 -29.53
CA GLU A 54 21.90 4.24 -30.38
C GLU A 54 21.12 4.95 -31.51
N GLU A 55 19.91 4.50 -31.85
CA GLU A 55 19.07 5.15 -32.86
C GLU A 55 18.24 6.33 -32.28
N PRO A 56 18.17 7.48 -32.97
CA PRO A 56 17.49 8.68 -32.47
C PRO A 56 16.01 8.46 -32.12
N GLN A 57 15.33 7.59 -32.87
CA GLN A 57 13.94 7.20 -32.61
C GLN A 57 13.78 6.39 -31.31
N ASP A 58 14.67 5.43 -31.08
CA ASP A 58 14.58 4.52 -29.94
C ASP A 58 15.04 5.19 -28.66
N HIS A 59 15.94 6.17 -28.75
CA HIS A 59 16.40 6.96 -27.63
C HIS A 59 15.28 7.84 -27.04
N GLU A 60 14.47 8.50 -27.86
CA GLU A 60 13.31 9.28 -27.39
C GLU A 60 12.20 8.40 -26.79
N LYS A 61 11.89 7.27 -27.44
CA LYS A 61 10.90 6.30 -26.93
C LYS A 61 11.34 5.70 -25.60
N ALA A 62 12.61 5.32 -25.47
CA ALA A 62 13.14 4.73 -24.25
C ALA A 62 13.19 5.76 -23.10
N LYS A 63 13.49 7.04 -23.38
CA LYS A 63 13.46 8.12 -22.37
C LYS A 63 12.05 8.35 -21.80
N ASN A 64 11.04 8.40 -22.67
CA ASN A 64 9.64 8.55 -22.24
C ASN A 64 9.16 7.32 -21.47
N ASN A 65 9.50 6.11 -21.92
CA ASN A 65 9.16 4.89 -21.19
C ASN A 65 9.82 4.82 -19.81
N LEU A 66 11.08 5.26 -19.69
CA LEU A 66 11.77 5.30 -18.40
C LEU A 66 11.12 6.30 -17.44
N LYS A 67 10.79 7.52 -17.90
CA LYS A 67 10.05 8.50 -17.08
C LYS A 67 8.71 7.94 -16.62
N ASN A 68 7.94 7.36 -17.53
CA ASN A 68 6.63 6.80 -17.20
C ASN A 68 6.73 5.62 -16.24
N ALA A 69 7.73 4.75 -16.39
CA ALA A 69 7.96 3.63 -15.48
C ALA A 69 8.33 4.09 -14.06
N ILE A 70 9.20 5.09 -13.93
CA ILE A 70 9.57 5.67 -12.63
C ILE A 70 8.36 6.32 -11.98
N ILE A 71 7.60 7.13 -12.72
CA ILE A 71 6.39 7.79 -12.21
C ILE A 71 5.37 6.75 -11.75
N GLY A 72 5.13 5.70 -12.54
CA GLY A 72 4.21 4.62 -12.19
C GLY A 72 4.65 3.87 -10.94
N PHE A 73 5.94 3.52 -10.83
CA PHE A 73 6.49 2.85 -9.66
C PHE A 73 6.35 3.70 -8.39
N VAL A 74 6.74 4.97 -8.46
CA VAL A 74 6.63 5.91 -7.34
C VAL A 74 5.16 6.13 -6.95
N LEU A 75 4.28 6.27 -7.93
CA LEU A 75 2.85 6.46 -7.69
C LEU A 75 2.24 5.25 -6.94
N ILE A 76 2.46 4.03 -7.42
CA ILE A 76 1.97 2.82 -6.75
C ILE A 76 2.57 2.69 -5.34
N PHE A 77 3.86 2.95 -5.18
CA PHE A 77 4.52 2.88 -3.87
C PHE A 77 3.90 3.87 -2.88
N VAL A 78 3.72 5.14 -3.29
CA VAL A 78 3.09 6.17 -2.46
C VAL A 78 1.64 5.81 -2.13
N LEU A 79 0.86 5.28 -3.08
CA LEU A 79 -0.52 4.84 -2.80
C LEU A 79 -0.56 3.72 -1.76
N LEU A 80 0.30 2.71 -1.87
CA LEU A 80 0.34 1.60 -0.92
C LEU A 80 0.74 2.05 0.48
N VAL A 81 1.76 2.93 0.59
CA VAL A 81 2.19 3.49 1.87
C VAL A 81 1.11 4.40 2.46
N ALA A 82 0.48 5.25 1.65
CA ALA A 82 -0.62 6.11 2.09
C ALA A 82 -1.80 5.27 2.62
N LEU A 83 -2.14 4.16 1.94
CA LEU A 83 -3.16 3.23 2.41
C LEU A 83 -2.77 2.58 3.74
N GLN A 84 -1.51 2.17 3.91
CA GLN A 84 -1.00 1.61 5.17
C GLN A 84 -1.15 2.60 6.33
N ILE A 85 -0.79 3.86 6.11
CA ILE A 85 -0.91 4.93 7.11
C ILE A 85 -2.39 5.18 7.42
N ALA A 86 -3.25 5.26 6.40
CA ALA A 86 -4.69 5.44 6.58
C ALA A 86 -5.31 4.30 7.42
N LEU A 87 -4.96 3.04 7.15
CA LEU A 87 -5.40 1.89 7.93
C LEU A 87 -4.90 1.95 9.38
N THR A 88 -3.64 2.36 9.58
CA THR A 88 -3.06 2.51 10.93
C THR A 88 -3.77 3.60 11.72
N ILE A 89 -4.07 4.74 11.10
CA ILE A 89 -4.84 5.82 11.71
C ILE A 89 -6.25 5.35 12.05
N PHE A 90 -6.92 4.66 11.12
CA PHE A 90 -8.28 4.14 11.32
C PHE A 90 -8.35 3.13 12.48
N THR A 91 -7.38 2.20 12.55
CA THR A 91 -7.32 1.20 13.62
C THR A 91 -6.96 1.80 14.98
N ASN A 92 -6.07 2.81 15.01
CA ASN A 92 -5.76 3.54 16.25
C ASN A 92 -6.95 4.39 16.72
N TRP A 93 -7.68 5.00 15.79
CA TRP A 93 -8.92 5.72 16.08
C TRP A 93 -9.94 4.76 16.70
N TYR A 94 -10.22 3.61 16.06
CA TYR A 94 -11.12 2.57 16.59
C TYR A 94 -10.76 2.15 18.03
N LYS A 95 -9.48 1.83 18.29
CA LYS A 95 -9.00 1.48 19.64
C LYS A 95 -9.23 2.58 20.67
N THR A 96 -9.20 3.85 20.25
CA THR A 96 -9.45 4.98 21.14
C THR A 96 -10.92 5.08 21.56
N TYR A 97 -11.89 4.67 20.72
CA TYR A 97 -13.31 4.63 21.14
C TYR A 97 -13.61 3.44 22.06
N ASP A 98 -12.90 2.33 21.87
CA ASP A 98 -13.00 1.16 22.75
C ASP A 98 -12.52 1.48 24.18
N VAL A 99 -11.36 2.15 24.32
CA VAL A 99 -10.78 2.46 25.64
C VAL A 99 -11.51 3.59 26.39
N ASN A 100 -12.12 4.56 25.70
CA ASN A 100 -12.75 5.74 26.32
C ASN A 100 -14.26 5.61 26.58
N THR A 101 -14.86 4.45 26.33
CA THR A 101 -16.30 4.20 26.61
C THR A 101 -16.55 3.35 27.86
N LEU A 102 -15.50 3.16 28.70
CA LEU A 102 -15.59 2.56 30.05
C LEU A 102 -15.61 3.64 31.14
#